data_AF-A0A356R4M9-F1
#
_entry.id   AF-A0A356R4M9-F1
#
_cell.length_a   1.000
_cell.length_b   1.000
_cell.length_c   1.000
_cell.angle_alpha   90.00
_cell.angle_beta   90.00
_cell.angle_gamma   90.00
#
_symmetry.space_group_name_H-M   'P 1'
#
loop_
_entity.id
_entity.type
_entity.pdbx_description
1 polymer ?
#
loop_
_entity_poly.entity_id
_entity_poly.type
_entity_poly.pdbx_seq_one_letter_code
_entity_poly.pdbx_strand_id
1 'polypeptide(L)'
;MTTPLYSLIEKLVEDFWVVLDREHITPWAFMTAGPLFKCTDFYGRQISYQGVEFEGSPQGVFWARFIEPFLENIIERVVTETLRLSSEKRQDPKLTLVEASTLLKSLIHRAYGRMADIDYTLRGGRKNPGKVPLRNTDSEIAGMEQFLDRRINAELAMLKPWDWVNKFYKEHPFFFWLIGFLIAAAGVFLAG
;
A
#
# COMPACT_ATOMS: atom_id res chain seq x y z
N MET A 1 -20.99 -3.36 2.19
CA MET A 1 -20.92 -4.32 3.31
C MET A 1 -19.47 -4.36 3.74
N THR A 2 -19.20 -4.24 5.04
CA THR A 2 -17.84 -4.36 5.59
C THR A 2 -17.59 -5.82 6.02
N THR A 3 -16.42 -6.36 5.72
CA THR A 3 -16.04 -7.69 6.19
C THR A 3 -15.70 -7.66 7.68
N PRO A 4 -15.81 -8.79 8.40
CA PRO A 4 -15.38 -8.87 9.79
C PRO A 4 -13.90 -8.55 10.02
N LEU A 5 -13.07 -8.59 8.96
CA LEU A 5 -11.65 -8.25 9.02
C LEU A 5 -11.37 -6.75 8.88
N TYR A 6 -12.35 -5.96 8.43
CA TYR A 6 -12.19 -4.54 8.14
C TYR A 6 -11.53 -3.79 9.31
N SER A 7 -12.03 -3.98 10.54
CA SER A 7 -11.52 -3.26 11.71
C SER A 7 -10.07 -3.62 12.07
N LEU A 8 -9.63 -4.84 11.78
CA LEU A 8 -8.24 -5.26 11.98
C LEU A 8 -7.32 -4.61 10.94
N ILE A 9 -7.77 -4.53 9.70
CA ILE A 9 -7.00 -3.93 8.60
C ILE A 9 -6.95 -2.42 8.74
N GLU A 10 -8.07 -1.79 9.13
CA GLU A 10 -8.13 -0.37 9.45
C GLU A 10 -7.14 -0.01 10.56
N LYS A 11 -7.13 -0.79 11.65
CA LYS A 11 -6.14 -0.60 12.71
C LYS A 11 -4.71 -0.75 12.20
N LEU A 12 -4.42 -1.79 11.41
CA LEU A 12 -3.09 -1.99 10.83
C LEU A 12 -2.64 -0.80 9.99
N VAL A 13 -3.52 -0.28 9.13
CA VAL A 13 -3.26 0.89 8.29
C VAL A 13 -3.03 2.14 9.15
N GLU A 14 -3.83 2.33 10.20
CA GLU A 14 -3.66 3.47 11.12
C GLU A 14 -2.34 3.38 11.91
N ASP A 15 -1.95 2.19 12.36
CA ASP A 15 -0.68 1.99 13.06
C ASP A 15 0.50 2.37 12.15
N PHE A 16 0.45 2.00 10.86
CA PHE A 16 1.44 2.46 9.87
C PHE A 16 1.39 3.96 9.64
N TRP A 17 0.21 4.56 9.56
CA TRP A 17 0.06 6.01 9.44
C TRP A 17 0.71 6.76 10.60
N VAL A 18 0.45 6.34 11.84
CA VAL A 18 0.97 7.00 13.05
C VAL A 18 2.50 7.02 13.03
N VAL A 19 3.12 5.90 12.67
CA VAL A 19 4.58 5.79 12.55
C VAL A 19 5.09 6.69 11.41
N LEU A 20 4.48 6.58 10.22
CA LEU A 20 4.87 7.37 9.04
C LEU A 20 4.84 8.87 9.31
N ASP A 21 3.71 9.37 9.83
CA ASP A 21 3.54 10.79 10.10
C ASP A 21 4.50 11.25 11.20
N ARG A 22 4.54 10.53 12.34
CA ARG A 22 5.33 10.96 13.49
C ARG A 22 6.83 10.92 13.24
N GLU A 23 7.33 9.87 12.59
CA GLU A 23 8.76 9.61 12.48
C GLU A 23 9.38 10.18 11.19
N HIS A 24 8.59 10.34 10.13
CA HIS A 24 9.13 10.71 8.81
C HIS A 24 8.54 11.99 8.23
N ILE A 25 7.25 12.29 8.42
CA ILE A 25 6.63 13.50 7.83
C ILE A 25 6.71 14.71 8.78
N THR A 26 6.12 14.60 9.97
CA THR A 26 6.03 15.68 10.96
C THR A 26 7.38 16.30 11.36
N PRO A 27 8.51 15.57 11.45
CA PRO A 27 9.81 16.19 11.75
C PRO A 27 10.16 17.35 10.82
N TRP A 28 9.78 17.29 9.54
CA TRP A 28 10.05 18.36 8.57
C TRP A 28 9.40 19.69 8.95
N ALA A 29 8.27 19.68 9.67
CA ALA A 29 7.62 20.89 10.17
C ALA A 29 8.54 21.73 11.09
N PHE A 30 9.57 21.11 11.67
CA PHE A 30 10.52 21.75 12.57
C PHE A 30 11.86 22.05 11.90
N MET A 31 12.00 21.89 10.58
CA MET A 31 13.27 22.08 9.87
C MET A 31 13.88 23.48 10.12
N THR A 32 13.04 24.51 10.21
CA THR A 32 13.47 25.90 10.42
C THR A 32 13.44 26.34 11.89
N ALA A 33 13.32 25.42 12.84
CA ALA A 33 13.14 25.76 14.26
C ALA A 33 14.42 26.27 14.97
N GLY A 34 15.58 26.23 14.31
CA GLY A 34 16.87 26.73 14.82
C GLY A 34 17.91 25.63 15.08
N PRO A 35 17.60 24.60 15.89
CA PRO A 35 18.47 23.44 16.06
C PRO A 35 18.71 22.68 14.74
N LEU A 36 19.78 21.87 14.70
CA LEU A 36 20.10 21.00 13.57
C LEU A 36 18.95 20.01 13.32
N PHE A 37 18.29 20.14 12.17
CA PHE A 37 17.30 19.20 11.70
C PHE A 37 18.00 17.92 11.22
N LYS A 38 17.46 16.76 11.61
CA LYS A 38 17.90 15.45 11.15
C LYS A 38 16.69 14.55 10.94
N CYS A 39 16.66 13.88 9.79
CA CYS A 39 15.78 12.74 9.56
C CYS A 39 16.52 11.67 8.75
N THR A 40 15.92 10.50 8.67
CA THR A 40 16.46 9.37 7.89
C THR A 40 15.47 9.08 6.77
N ASP A 41 15.98 8.91 5.54
CA ASP A 41 15.17 8.42 4.44
C ASP A 41 14.84 6.93 4.59
N PHE A 42 14.05 6.40 3.66
CA PHE A 42 13.68 4.98 3.67
C PHE A 42 14.87 4.02 3.62
N TYR A 43 15.96 4.43 2.95
CA TYR A 43 17.15 3.60 2.73
C TYR A 43 18.20 3.75 3.85
N GLY A 44 17.90 4.48 4.91
CA GLY A 44 18.81 4.68 6.03
C GLY A 44 19.79 5.85 5.85
N ARG A 45 19.69 6.62 4.76
CA ARG A 45 20.52 7.81 4.55
C ARG A 45 20.04 8.93 5.45
N GLN A 46 20.97 9.53 6.19
CA GLN A 46 20.69 10.70 7.00
C GLN A 46 20.59 11.95 6.12
N ILE A 47 19.51 12.71 6.31
CA ILE A 47 19.29 14.04 5.76
C ILE A 47 19.44 15.03 6.92
N SER A 48 20.21 16.10 6.71
CA SER A 48 20.43 17.11 7.73
C SER A 48 20.49 18.52 7.15
N TYR A 49 19.89 19.46 7.88
CA TYR A 49 19.83 20.87 7.51
C TYR A 49 19.97 21.75 8.76
N GLN A 50 20.69 22.86 8.64
CA GLN A 50 20.85 23.85 9.71
C GLN A 50 21.05 25.24 9.13
N GLY A 51 20.32 26.22 9.68
CA GLY A 51 20.47 27.63 9.28
C GLY A 51 20.09 27.91 7.82
N VAL A 52 19.32 27.03 7.19
CA VAL A 52 18.84 27.18 5.80
C VAL A 52 17.31 27.28 5.77
N GLU A 53 16.80 28.05 4.82
CA GLU A 53 15.36 28.16 4.57
C GLU A 53 14.84 26.94 3.79
N PHE A 54 13.52 26.73 3.81
CA PHE A 54 12.87 25.65 3.07
C PHE A 54 12.68 26.04 1.59
N GLU A 55 13.79 26.19 0.89
CA GLU A 55 13.83 26.56 -0.53
C GLU A 55 15.02 25.90 -1.23
N GLY A 56 14.85 25.51 -2.50
CA GLY A 56 15.91 24.85 -3.27
C GLY A 56 16.11 23.40 -2.81
N SER A 57 17.30 23.06 -2.29
CA SER A 57 17.66 21.67 -1.95
C SER A 57 16.74 21.01 -0.91
N PRO A 58 16.40 21.64 0.24
CA PRO A 58 15.48 21.04 1.21
C PRO A 58 14.11 20.70 0.62
N GLN A 59 13.52 21.64 -0.13
CA GLN A 59 12.25 21.42 -0.81
C GLN A 59 12.37 20.34 -1.88
N GLY A 60 13.46 20.35 -2.65
CA GLY A 60 13.77 19.33 -3.65
C GLY A 60 13.84 17.94 -3.03
N VAL A 61 14.58 17.76 -1.93
CA VAL A 61 14.65 16.46 -1.22
C VAL A 61 13.30 16.05 -0.67
N PHE A 62 12.54 16.97 -0.07
CA PHE A 62 11.24 16.68 0.51
C PHE A 62 10.23 16.14 -0.52
N TRP A 63 10.26 16.65 -1.75
CA TRP A 63 9.37 16.22 -2.83
C TRP A 63 9.98 15.18 -3.79
N ALA A 64 11.30 14.98 -3.79
CA ALA A 64 11.98 14.03 -4.68
C ALA A 64 11.94 12.60 -4.13
N ARG A 65 10.77 11.95 -4.26
CA ARG A 65 10.52 10.55 -3.86
C ARG A 65 10.86 10.24 -2.39
N PHE A 66 10.87 11.22 -1.50
CA PHE A 66 11.17 10.98 -0.08
C PHE A 66 10.13 10.05 0.56
N ILE A 67 8.83 10.30 0.33
CA ILE A 67 7.74 9.55 0.96
C ILE A 67 7.37 8.27 0.21
N GLU A 68 7.62 8.23 -1.10
CA GLU A 68 7.13 7.16 -1.98
C GLU A 68 7.59 5.75 -1.53
N PRO A 69 8.88 5.50 -1.22
CA PRO A 69 9.33 4.17 -0.81
C PRO A 69 8.67 3.70 0.51
N PHE A 70 8.36 4.62 1.42
CA PHE A 70 7.62 4.28 2.64
C PHE A 70 6.19 3.83 2.31
N LEU A 71 5.50 4.58 1.44
CA LEU A 71 4.13 4.23 1.01
C LEU A 71 4.11 2.90 0.25
N GLU A 72 5.06 2.68 -0.67
CA GLU A 72 5.24 1.42 -1.39
C GLU A 72 5.38 0.25 -0.41
N ASN A 73 6.24 0.40 0.60
CA ASN A 73 6.45 -0.65 1.61
C ASN A 73 5.21 -0.89 2.49
N ILE A 74 4.50 0.17 2.90
CA ILE A 74 3.25 0.04 3.66
C ILE A 74 2.20 -0.71 2.85
N ILE A 75 2.04 -0.37 1.57
CA ILE A 75 1.12 -1.05 0.65
C ILE A 75 1.46 -2.55 0.58
N GLU A 76 2.72 -2.90 0.36
CA GLU A 76 3.15 -4.30 0.30
C GLU A 76 2.84 -5.08 1.60
N ARG A 77 3.15 -4.48 2.76
CA ARG A 77 2.91 -5.10 4.07
C ARG A 77 1.43 -5.28 4.34
N VAL A 78 0.61 -4.25 4.11
CA VAL A 78 -0.83 -4.30 4.35
C VAL A 78 -1.50 -5.31 3.42
N VAL A 79 -1.13 -5.36 2.14
CA VAL A 79 -1.68 -6.34 1.18
C VAL A 79 -1.33 -7.76 1.60
N THR A 80 -0.07 -8.01 1.94
CA THR A 80 0.42 -9.34 2.36
C THR A 80 -0.29 -9.80 3.63
N GLU A 81 -0.39 -8.91 4.62
CA GLU A 81 -1.05 -9.20 5.90
C GLU A 81 -2.56 -9.41 5.73
N THR A 82 -3.19 -8.62 4.85
CA THR A 82 -4.60 -8.79 4.48
C THR A 82 -4.86 -10.20 3.93
N LEU A 83 -4.05 -10.65 2.98
CA LEU A 83 -4.17 -11.99 2.40
C LEU A 83 -3.97 -13.09 3.45
N ARG A 84 -2.97 -12.92 4.33
CA ARG A 84 -2.70 -13.83 5.45
C ARG A 84 -3.94 -13.95 6.36
N LEU A 85 -4.48 -12.82 6.81
CA LEU A 85 -5.66 -12.76 7.68
C LEU A 85 -6.91 -13.34 7.00
N SER A 86 -7.14 -13.04 5.72
CA SER A 86 -8.24 -13.62 4.95
C SER A 86 -8.15 -15.14 4.89
N SER A 87 -6.96 -15.69 4.63
CA SER A 87 -6.73 -17.14 4.63
C SER A 87 -6.97 -17.76 6.02
N GLU A 88 -6.38 -17.19 7.07
CA GLU A 88 -6.49 -17.72 8.43
C GLU A 88 -7.92 -17.68 8.99
N LYS A 89 -8.68 -16.65 8.65
CA LYS A 89 -10.06 -16.46 9.10
C LYS A 89 -11.10 -16.96 8.10
N ARG A 90 -10.67 -17.63 7.03
CA ARG A 90 -11.52 -18.20 5.96
C ARG A 90 -12.50 -17.16 5.39
N GLN A 91 -12.03 -15.92 5.24
CA GLN A 91 -12.79 -14.83 4.62
C GLN A 91 -12.46 -14.74 3.13
N ASP A 92 -13.37 -14.18 2.34
CA ASP A 92 -13.13 -13.95 0.91
C ASP A 92 -12.00 -12.92 0.72
N PRO A 93 -10.83 -13.33 0.24
CA PRO A 93 -9.69 -12.42 0.08
C PRO A 93 -9.96 -11.32 -0.94
N LYS A 94 -10.87 -11.53 -1.90
CA LYS A 94 -11.22 -10.51 -2.90
C LYS A 94 -11.91 -9.32 -2.25
N LEU A 95 -12.92 -9.58 -1.41
CA LEU A 95 -13.64 -8.52 -0.69
C LEU A 95 -12.71 -7.80 0.28
N THR A 96 -11.90 -8.54 1.02
CA THR A 96 -10.98 -7.97 2.00
C THR A 96 -9.89 -7.10 1.34
N LEU A 97 -9.36 -7.50 0.19
CA LEU A 97 -8.39 -6.68 -0.56
C LEU A 97 -8.98 -5.36 -1.08
N VAL A 98 -10.24 -5.35 -1.49
CA VAL A 98 -10.92 -4.12 -1.93
C VAL A 98 -11.07 -3.12 -0.76
N GLU A 99 -11.37 -3.64 0.44
CA GLU A 99 -11.42 -2.83 1.65
C GLU A 99 -10.04 -2.27 2.02
N ALA A 100 -9.01 -3.12 2.03
CA ALA A 100 -7.64 -2.71 2.26
C ALA A 100 -7.18 -1.64 1.24
N SER A 101 -7.57 -1.80 -0.03
CA SER A 101 -7.29 -0.80 -1.07
C SER A 101 -7.91 0.56 -0.76
N THR A 102 -9.14 0.59 -0.24
CA THR A 102 -9.82 1.85 0.10
C THR A 102 -9.11 2.56 1.26
N LEU A 103 -8.73 1.79 2.29
CA LEU A 103 -7.96 2.30 3.43
C LEU A 103 -6.57 2.82 3.01
N LEU A 104 -5.88 2.10 2.12
CA LEU A 104 -4.59 2.51 1.60
C LEU A 104 -4.69 3.78 0.74
N LYS A 105 -5.74 3.95 -0.07
CA LYS A 105 -6.00 5.22 -0.78
C LYS A 105 -6.17 6.37 0.20
N SER A 106 -6.96 6.19 1.25
CA SER A 106 -7.10 7.19 2.31
C SER A 106 -5.74 7.55 2.96
N LEU A 107 -4.89 6.57 3.25
CA LEU A 107 -3.54 6.79 3.78
C LEU A 107 -2.65 7.59 2.81
N ILE A 108 -2.67 7.27 1.51
CA ILE A 108 -1.93 8.00 0.48
C ILE A 108 -2.33 9.48 0.45
N HIS A 109 -3.64 9.75 0.45
CA HIS A 109 -4.16 11.12 0.47
C HIS A 109 -3.74 11.87 1.74
N ARG A 110 -3.81 11.22 2.90
CA ARG A 110 -3.37 11.80 4.18
C ARG A 110 -1.87 12.15 4.16
N ALA A 111 -1.02 11.27 3.62
CA ALA A 111 0.41 11.50 3.55
C ALA A 111 0.77 12.72 2.69
N TYR A 112 0.26 12.75 1.46
CA TYR A 112 0.54 13.88 0.56
C TYR A 112 -0.11 15.19 1.02
N GLY A 113 -1.34 15.12 1.56
CA GLY A 113 -2.01 16.28 2.15
C GLY A 113 -1.22 16.85 3.34
N ARG A 114 -0.69 15.98 4.21
CA ARG A 114 0.16 16.38 5.32
C ARG A 114 1.47 17.01 4.86
N MET A 115 2.12 16.44 3.84
CA MET A 115 3.32 17.02 3.25
C MET A 115 3.05 18.39 2.63
N ALA A 116 1.93 18.55 1.93
CA ALA A 116 1.53 19.83 1.35
C ALA A 116 1.26 20.91 2.42
N ASP A 117 0.63 20.56 3.54
CA ASP A 117 0.43 21.47 4.69
C ASP A 117 1.76 21.91 5.32
N ILE A 118 2.71 20.97 5.47
CA ILE A 118 4.05 21.27 5.98
C ILE A 118 4.80 22.19 5.02
N ASP A 119 4.84 21.88 3.72
CA ASP A 119 5.47 22.71 2.69
C ASP A 119 4.85 24.12 2.66
N TYR A 120 3.51 24.23 2.71
CA TYR A 120 2.81 25.50 2.79
C TYR A 120 3.21 26.30 4.03
N THR A 121 3.31 25.63 5.18
CA THR A 121 3.68 26.27 6.46
C THR A 121 5.13 26.73 6.45
N LEU A 122 6.06 25.90 5.99
CA LEU A 122 7.50 26.21 5.92
C LEU A 122 7.80 27.35 4.93
N ARG A 123 7.03 27.47 3.84
CA ARG A 123 7.09 28.61 2.91
C ARG A 123 6.42 29.88 3.45
N GLY A 124 5.94 29.87 4.70
CA GLY A 124 5.36 31.03 5.36
C GLY A 124 3.88 31.28 5.04
N GLY A 125 3.16 30.31 4.46
CA GLY A 125 1.75 30.44 4.11
C GLY A 125 0.85 30.78 5.31
N ARG A 126 1.17 30.29 6.51
CA ARG A 126 0.44 30.69 7.74
C ARG A 126 0.61 32.16 8.12
N LYS A 127 1.75 32.77 7.78
CA LYS A 127 2.04 34.18 8.06
C LYS A 127 1.47 35.11 6.97
N ASN A 128 1.43 34.63 5.72
CA ASN A 128 0.98 35.41 4.56
C ASN A 128 -0.04 34.62 3.72
N PRO A 129 -1.27 34.41 4.24
CA PRO A 129 -2.31 33.70 3.50
C PRO A 129 -2.62 34.43 2.18
N GLY A 130 -2.55 33.70 1.06
CA GLY A 130 -2.80 34.23 -0.30
C GLY A 130 -1.56 34.52 -1.13
N LYS A 131 -0.36 34.65 -0.53
CA LYS A 131 0.91 34.80 -1.30
C LYS A 131 1.56 33.46 -1.64
N VAL A 132 1.31 32.45 -0.81
CA VAL A 132 1.88 31.11 -0.94
C VAL A 132 0.76 30.18 -1.36
N PRO A 133 0.76 29.61 -2.57
CA PRO A 133 -0.24 28.62 -2.94
C PRO A 133 0.04 27.28 -2.25
N LEU A 134 -0.99 26.57 -1.84
CA LEU A 134 -0.88 25.16 -1.46
C LEU A 134 -0.40 24.36 -2.68
N ARG A 135 0.57 23.47 -2.50
CA ARG A 135 1.06 22.63 -3.59
C ARG A 135 -0.06 21.68 -4.03
N ASN A 136 -0.27 21.56 -5.33
CA ASN A 136 -1.10 20.49 -5.86
C ASN A 136 -0.34 19.16 -5.81
N THR A 137 -0.91 18.15 -5.17
CA THR A 137 -0.34 16.79 -5.04
C THR A 137 -1.11 15.74 -5.85
N ASP A 138 -2.02 16.14 -6.73
CA ASP A 138 -2.87 15.24 -7.53
C ASP A 138 -2.04 14.27 -8.36
N SER A 139 -0.91 14.72 -8.93
CA SER A 139 -0.03 13.87 -9.74
C SER A 139 0.64 12.77 -8.90
N GLU A 140 1.14 13.13 -7.72
CA GLU A 140 1.82 12.23 -6.81
C GLU A 140 0.84 11.21 -6.21
N ILE A 141 -0.36 11.68 -5.84
CA ILE A 141 -1.47 10.83 -5.41
C ILE A 141 -1.84 9.86 -6.52
N ALA A 142 -2.10 10.34 -7.74
CA ALA A 142 -2.47 9.49 -8.86
C ALA A 142 -1.40 8.44 -9.19
N GLY A 143 -0.11 8.82 -9.14
CA GLY A 143 1.00 7.88 -9.33
C GLY A 143 1.02 6.76 -8.28
N MET A 144 0.81 7.10 -7.02
CA MET A 144 0.79 6.14 -5.92
C MET A 144 -0.48 5.27 -5.93
N GLU A 145 -1.63 5.84 -6.29
CA GLU A 145 -2.87 5.06 -6.49
C GLU A 145 -2.72 4.07 -7.65
N GLN A 146 -2.07 4.46 -8.75
CA GLN A 146 -1.76 3.54 -9.84
C GLN A 146 -0.81 2.41 -9.41
N PHE A 147 0.16 2.69 -8.53
CA PHE A 147 0.99 1.64 -7.94
C PHE A 147 0.15 0.67 -7.10
N LEU A 148 -0.69 1.20 -6.21
CA LEU A 148 -1.61 0.40 -5.39
C LEU A 148 -2.55 -0.46 -6.26
N ASP A 149 -3.21 0.14 -7.24
CA ASP A 149 -4.17 -0.56 -8.11
C ASP A 149 -3.48 -1.68 -8.90
N ARG A 150 -2.24 -1.46 -9.40
CA ARG A 150 -1.44 -2.52 -10.03
C ARG A 150 -1.17 -3.67 -9.06
N ARG A 151 -0.79 -3.36 -7.82
CA ARG A 151 -0.51 -4.37 -6.78
C ARG A 151 -1.75 -5.19 -6.44
N ILE A 152 -2.89 -4.53 -6.20
CA ILE A 152 -4.17 -5.19 -5.89
C ILE A 152 -4.64 -6.05 -7.07
N ASN A 153 -4.60 -5.52 -8.30
CA ASN A 153 -5.02 -6.27 -9.48
C ASN A 153 -4.16 -7.51 -9.74
N ALA A 154 -2.85 -7.43 -9.47
CA ALA A 154 -1.96 -8.59 -9.58
C ALA A 154 -2.38 -9.69 -8.58
N GLU A 155 -2.65 -9.35 -7.33
CA GLU A 155 -3.11 -10.31 -6.32
C GLU A 155 -4.48 -10.90 -6.66
N LEU A 156 -5.43 -10.07 -7.10
CA LEU A 156 -6.74 -10.53 -7.54
C LEU A 156 -6.66 -11.48 -8.75
N ALA A 157 -5.68 -11.28 -9.65
CA ALA A 157 -5.44 -12.19 -10.75
C ALA A 157 -4.86 -13.53 -10.29
N MET A 158 -3.99 -13.54 -9.28
CA MET A 158 -3.42 -14.76 -8.68
C MET A 158 -4.45 -15.54 -7.86
N LEU A 159 -5.41 -14.84 -7.24
CA LEU A 159 -6.51 -15.44 -6.47
C LEU A 159 -7.57 -16.12 -7.35
N LYS A 160 -7.58 -15.87 -8.66
CA LYS A 160 -8.47 -16.62 -9.56
C LYS A 160 -8.10 -18.10 -9.44
N PRO A 161 -9.03 -18.96 -9.03
CA PRO A 161 -8.76 -20.38 -8.96
C PRO A 161 -8.35 -20.89 -10.34
N TRP A 162 -7.86 -22.12 -10.34
CA TRP A 162 -7.98 -23.10 -11.42
C TRP A 162 -9.48 -23.30 -11.79
N ASP A 163 -10.21 -22.22 -12.08
CA ASP A 163 -11.65 -22.18 -12.38
C ASP A 163 -11.94 -23.06 -13.58
N TRP A 164 -10.99 -23.20 -14.51
CA TRP A 164 -11.11 -24.13 -15.62
C TRP A 164 -11.27 -25.58 -15.14
N VAL A 165 -10.57 -26.04 -14.10
CA VAL A 165 -10.69 -27.43 -13.61
C VAL A 165 -11.92 -27.65 -12.77
N ASN A 166 -12.31 -26.68 -11.93
CA ASN A 166 -13.57 -26.80 -11.19
C ASN A 166 -14.79 -26.68 -12.12
N LYS A 167 -14.72 -25.83 -13.14
CA LYS A 167 -15.76 -25.70 -14.17
C LYS A 167 -15.80 -26.92 -15.08
N PHE A 168 -14.65 -27.42 -15.53
CA PHE A 168 -14.53 -28.66 -16.30
C PHE A 168 -15.01 -29.88 -15.50
N TYR A 169 -14.71 -29.98 -14.20
CA TYR A 169 -15.24 -31.04 -13.34
C TYR A 169 -16.77 -31.01 -13.23
N LYS A 170 -17.36 -29.81 -13.08
CA LYS A 170 -18.81 -29.64 -13.00
C LYS A 170 -19.51 -29.85 -14.35
N GLU A 171 -18.92 -29.41 -15.46
CA GLU A 171 -19.47 -29.56 -16.81
C GLU A 171 -19.28 -30.99 -17.34
N HIS A 172 -18.20 -31.66 -16.93
CA HIS A 172 -17.81 -32.96 -17.43
C HIS A 172 -17.36 -33.93 -16.31
N PRO A 173 -18.24 -34.28 -15.35
CA PRO A 173 -17.89 -35.17 -14.23
C PRO A 173 -17.47 -36.58 -14.68
N PHE A 174 -17.92 -37.00 -15.87
CA PHE A 174 -17.63 -38.32 -16.43
C PHE A 174 -16.15 -38.54 -16.79
N PHE A 175 -15.40 -37.49 -17.18
CA PHE A 175 -13.99 -37.64 -17.58
C PHE A 175 -13.08 -38.01 -16.39
N PHE A 176 -13.39 -37.54 -15.19
CA PHE A 176 -12.64 -37.91 -13.98
C PHE A 176 -12.90 -39.36 -13.56
N TRP A 177 -14.12 -39.85 -13.76
CA TRP A 177 -14.43 -41.27 -13.61
C TRP A 177 -13.64 -42.14 -14.60
N LEU A 178 -13.49 -41.66 -15.83
CA LEU A 178 -12.76 -42.37 -16.90
C LEU A 178 -11.25 -42.45 -16.63
N ILE A 179 -10.66 -41.37 -16.08
CA ILE A 179 -9.26 -41.37 -15.60
C ILE A 179 -9.10 -42.38 -14.46
N GLY A 180 -10.02 -42.39 -13.49
CA GLY A 180 -10.01 -43.39 -12.41
C GLY A 180 -10.10 -44.83 -12.93
N PHE A 181 -10.94 -45.08 -13.94
CA PHE A 181 -11.10 -46.39 -14.56
C PHE A 181 -9.87 -46.86 -15.33
N LEU A 182 -9.22 -45.94 -16.06
CA LEU A 182 -7.98 -46.23 -16.80
C LEU A 182 -6.81 -46.58 -15.86
N ILE A 183 -6.69 -45.89 -14.73
CA ILE A 183 -5.66 -46.18 -13.71
C ILE A 183 -5.91 -47.55 -13.08
N ALA A 184 -7.16 -47.86 -12.74
CA ALA A 184 -7.53 -49.16 -12.18
C ALA A 184 -7.28 -50.31 -13.17
N ALA A 185 -7.66 -50.13 -14.44
CA ALA A 185 -7.43 -51.13 -15.49
C ALA A 185 -5.94 -51.37 -15.75
N ALA A 186 -5.12 -50.32 -15.79
CA ALA A 186 -3.67 -50.44 -15.94
C ALA A 186 -3.01 -51.14 -14.74
N GLY A 187 -3.49 -50.89 -13.52
CA GLY A 187 -3.02 -51.58 -12.31
C GLY A 187 -3.33 -53.08 -12.31
N VAL A 188 -4.50 -53.48 -12.81
CA VAL A 188 -4.85 -54.90 -12.97
C VAL A 188 -4.03 -55.56 -14.08
N PHE A 189 -3.75 -54.85 -15.17
CA PHE A 189 -2.96 -55.37 -16.30
C PHE A 189 -1.46 -55.53 -16.00
N LEU A 190 -0.93 -54.79 -15.02
CA LEU A 190 0.46 -54.89 -14.57
C LEU A 190 0.65 -55.87 -13.40
N ALA A 191 -0.43 -56.30 -12.75
CA ALA A 191 -0.41 -57.21 -11.59
C ALA A 191 -0.80 -58.66 -11.92
N GLY A 192 -1.20 -58.96 -13.16
CA GLY A 192 -1.46 -60.31 -13.68
C GLY A 192 -0.42 -60.74 -14.69
#